data_AF-A0A3S5FF21-F1
#
_entry.id   AF-A0A3S5FF21-F1
#
_cell.length_a   1.000
_cell.length_b   1.000
_cell.length_c   1.000
_cell.angle_alpha   90.00
_cell.angle_beta   90.00
_cell.angle_gamma   90.00
#
_symmetry.space_group_name_H-M   'P 1'
#
loop_
_entity.id
_entity.type
_entity.pdbx_description
1 polymer ?
#
loop_
_entity_poly.entity_id
_entity_poly.type
_entity_poly.pdbx_seq_one_letter_code
_entity_poly.pdbx_strand_id
1 'polypeptide(L)'
;MPLFGLNVFYQSLLVQGGTQDEAIVEINFRITFRVIDPELAIGRSIKGPDCLLRLDAQTCLLTALTRLRWAHLETGAANLDLAEDTRVHLCTLSILFWQQSRS
;
A
#
# COMPACT_ATOMS: atom_id res chain seq x y z
N MET A 1 -12.75 28.16 12.62
CA MET A 1 -13.35 26.82 12.54
C MET A 1 -13.14 26.30 11.12
N PRO A 2 -12.05 25.57 10.80
CA PRO A 2 -11.93 24.98 9.48
C PRO A 2 -12.82 23.75 9.41
N LEU A 3 -13.68 23.71 8.39
CA LEU A 3 -14.48 22.57 8.01
C LEU A 3 -13.53 21.40 7.70
N PHE A 4 -13.77 20.25 8.31
CA PHE A 4 -13.11 18.98 8.00
C PHE A 4 -13.46 18.56 6.56
N GLY A 5 -12.83 19.21 5.59
CA GLY A 5 -12.82 18.77 4.20
C GLY A 5 -12.26 17.35 4.16
N LEU A 6 -12.92 16.48 3.39
CA LEU A 6 -12.48 15.12 3.12
C LEU A 6 -11.03 15.14 2.59
N ASN A 7 -10.04 14.97 3.47
CA ASN A 7 -8.65 14.81 3.10
C ASN A 7 -8.43 13.38 2.58
N VAL A 8 -8.89 13.16 1.34
CA VAL A 8 -8.61 11.97 0.56
C VAL A 8 -7.33 12.23 -0.22
N PHE A 9 -6.31 11.43 0.06
CA PHE A 9 -5.02 11.48 -0.58
C PHE A 9 -4.93 10.39 -1.65
N TYR A 10 -4.20 10.70 -2.72
CA TYR A 10 -3.95 9.78 -3.83
C TYR A 10 -2.46 9.56 -3.97
N GLN A 11 -2.05 8.29 -4.04
CA GLN A 11 -0.67 7.91 -4.29
C GLN A 11 -0.63 6.88 -5.42
N SER A 12 -0.01 7.26 -6.53
CA SER A 12 0.35 6.35 -7.62
C SER A 12 1.77 5.84 -7.40
N LEU A 13 1.99 4.55 -7.60
CA LEU A 13 3.30 3.93 -7.47
C LEU A 13 3.55 2.96 -8.62
N LEU A 14 4.74 3.07 -9.18
CA LEU A 14 5.25 2.17 -10.20
C LEU A 14 6.26 1.23 -9.55
N VAL A 15 6.06 -0.07 -9.71
CA VAL A 15 6.90 -1.11 -9.12
C VAL A 15 7.30 -2.07 -10.21
N GLN A 16 8.61 -2.30 -10.33
CA GLN A 16 9.14 -3.35 -11.19
C GLN A 16 9.60 -4.51 -10.31
N GLY A 17 9.18 -5.72 -10.62
CA GLY A 17 9.51 -6.91 -9.83
C GLY A 17 9.53 -8.19 -10.64
N GLY A 18 10.24 -9.18 -10.12
CA GLY A 18 10.29 -10.53 -10.68
C GLY A 18 9.13 -11.37 -10.18
N THR A 19 8.54 -12.12 -11.10
CA THR A 19 7.56 -13.18 -10.83
C THR A 19 8.25 -14.47 -10.40
N GLN A 20 7.48 -15.45 -9.94
CA GLN A 20 7.97 -16.78 -9.55
C GLN A 20 8.72 -17.49 -10.69
N ASP A 21 8.32 -17.26 -11.94
CA ASP A 21 8.92 -17.79 -13.16
C ASP A 21 9.97 -16.86 -13.79
N GLU A 22 10.53 -15.94 -12.98
CA GLU A 22 11.60 -15.01 -13.33
C GLU A 22 11.23 -14.00 -14.44
N ALA A 23 9.95 -13.90 -14.83
CA ALA A 23 9.48 -12.85 -15.72
C ALA A 23 9.47 -11.51 -14.97
N ILE A 24 10.00 -10.46 -15.62
CA ILE A 24 10.05 -9.10 -15.08
C ILE A 24 8.77 -8.37 -15.48
N VAL A 25 8.06 -7.82 -14.50
CA VAL A 25 6.81 -7.11 -14.72
C VAL A 25 6.85 -5.72 -14.12
N GLU A 26 6.18 -4.78 -14.77
CA GLU A 26 5.96 -3.43 -14.29
C GLU A 26 4.49 -3.30 -13.87
N ILE A 27 4.26 -2.96 -12.60
CA ILE A 27 2.93 -2.78 -12.01
C ILE A 27 2.74 -1.30 -11.69
N ASN A 28 1.67 -0.72 -12.24
CA ASN A 28 1.17 0.58 -11.84
C ASN A 28 0.03 0.39 -10.84
N PHE A 29 0.24 0.84 -9.61
CA PHE A 29 -0.71 0.69 -8.52
C PHE A 29 -1.15 2.05 -8.00
N ARG A 30 -2.43 2.17 -7.64
CA ARG A 30 -3.01 3.42 -7.12
C ARG A 30 -3.64 3.17 -5.76
N ILE A 31 -3.18 3.92 -4.77
CA ILE A 31 -3.71 3.91 -3.40
C ILE A 31 -4.49 5.19 -3.18
N THR A 32 -5.70 5.02 -2.64
CA THR A 32 -6.52 6.11 -2.14
C THR A 32 -6.69 5.93 -0.64
N PHE A 33 -6.31 6.92 0.16
CA PHE A 33 -6.35 6.82 1.61
C PHE A 33 -6.83 8.12 2.25
N ARG A 34 -7.31 8.03 3.49
CA ARG A 34 -7.70 9.17 4.31
C ARG A 34 -6.95 9.11 5.63
N VAL A 35 -6.42 10.25 6.05
CA VAL A 35 -5.87 10.41 7.40
C VAL A 35 -7.05 10.62 8.36
N ILE A 36 -7.21 9.69 9.31
CA ILE A 36 -8.25 9.75 10.34
C ILE A 36 -7.79 10.65 11.49
N ASP A 37 -6.52 10.52 11.89
CA ASP A 37 -5.89 11.30 12.96
C ASP A 37 -4.61 11.97 12.42
N PRO A 38 -4.64 13.28 12.14
CA PRO A 38 -3.50 14.00 11.60
C PRO A 38 -2.36 14.17 12.60
N GLU A 39 -2.64 14.26 13.91
CA GLU A 39 -1.59 14.43 14.91
C GLU A 39 -0.75 13.16 15.05
N LEU A 40 -1.40 12.00 15.06
CA LEU A 40 -0.70 10.71 15.01
C LEU A 40 0.08 10.51 13.70
N ALA A 41 -0.47 10.96 12.57
CA ALA A 41 0.19 10.82 11.27
C ALA A 41 1.47 11.67 11.16
N ILE A 42 1.44 12.90 11.67
CA ILE A 42 2.59 13.82 11.67
C ILE A 42 3.65 13.38 12.69
N GLY A 43 3.23 12.93 13.88
CA GLY A 43 4.16 12.49 14.92
C GLY A 43 4.97 11.23 14.57
N ARG A 44 4.54 10.46 13.58
CA ARG A 44 5.10 9.14 13.24
C ARG A 44 5.99 9.09 12.02
N SER A 45 5.96 10.13 11.18
CA SER A 45 6.77 10.16 9.97
C SER A 45 7.44 11.50 9.79
N ILE A 46 8.77 11.51 9.90
CA ILE A 46 9.62 12.66 9.55
C ILE A 46 9.40 13.09 8.09
N LYS A 47 8.95 12.17 7.23
CA LYS A 47 8.73 12.38 5.78
C LYS A 47 7.26 12.44 5.36
N GLY A 48 6.31 12.37 6.30
CA GLY A 48 4.87 12.31 6.02
C GLY A 48 4.30 10.89 5.86
N PRO A 49 2.99 10.70 6.09
CA PRO A 49 2.32 9.40 6.05
C PRO A 49 2.31 8.77 4.64
N ASP A 50 2.38 9.58 3.59
CA ASP A 50 2.49 9.18 2.19
C ASP A 50 3.77 8.37 1.92
N CYS A 51 4.89 8.74 2.53
CA CYS A 51 6.16 8.05 2.36
C CYS A 51 6.15 6.64 2.98
N LEU A 52 5.52 6.49 4.15
CA LEU A 52 5.37 5.18 4.79
C LEU A 52 4.46 4.27 3.97
N LEU A 53 3.29 4.78 3.56
CA LEU A 53 2.35 4.05 2.73
C LEU A 53 2.97 3.60 1.40
N ARG A 54 3.81 4.45 0.80
CA ARG A 54 4.53 4.09 -0.44
C ARG A 54 5.49 2.93 -0.20
N LEU A 55 6.31 3.00 0.84
CA LEU A 55 7.30 1.97 1.14
C LEU A 55 6.61 0.63 1.43
N ASP A 56 5.61 0.64 2.30
CA ASP A 56 4.88 -0.58 2.69
C ASP A 56 4.17 -1.19 1.48
N ALA A 57 3.50 -0.36 0.66
CA ALA A 57 2.86 -0.83 -0.56
C ALA A 57 3.85 -1.44 -1.55
N GLN A 58 5.02 -0.82 -1.73
CA GLN A 58 6.08 -1.37 -2.58
C GLN A 58 6.55 -2.74 -2.06
N THR A 59 6.79 -2.86 -0.76
CA THR A 59 7.20 -4.13 -0.14
C THR A 59 6.12 -5.21 -0.27
N CYS A 60 4.84 -4.87 -0.08
CA CYS A 60 3.73 -5.80 -0.27
C CYS A 60 3.65 -6.30 -1.70
N LEU A 61 3.69 -5.38 -2.68
CA LEU A 61 3.59 -5.72 -4.09
C LEU A 61 4.75 -6.60 -4.55
N LEU A 62 5.98 -6.25 -4.15
CA LEU A 62 7.17 -7.07 -4.47
C LEU A 62 7.07 -8.46 -3.85
N THR A 63 6.60 -8.56 -2.61
CA THR A 63 6.42 -9.85 -1.93
C THR A 63 5.29 -10.68 -2.55
N ALA A 64 4.24 -10.04 -3.03
CA ALA A 64 3.16 -10.72 -3.73
C ALA A 64 3.62 -11.22 -5.11
N LEU A 65 4.42 -10.43 -5.83
CA LEU A 65 4.99 -10.78 -7.13
C LEU A 65 5.83 -12.05 -7.10
N THR A 66 6.66 -12.26 -6.08
CA THR A 66 7.48 -13.48 -5.97
C THR A 66 6.67 -14.77 -5.83
N ARG A 67 5.37 -14.67 -5.53
CA ARG A 67 4.45 -15.81 -5.40
C ARG A 67 3.58 -16.02 -6.64
N LEU A 68 3.58 -15.09 -7.59
CA LEU A 68 2.75 -15.13 -8.79
C LEU A 68 3.56 -15.56 -10.00
N ARG A 69 2.94 -16.33 -10.90
CA ARG A 69 3.49 -16.65 -12.21
C ARG A 69 3.00 -15.65 -13.26
N TRP A 70 3.77 -15.44 -14.32
CA TRP A 70 3.39 -14.58 -15.45
C TRP A 70 1.97 -14.86 -15.96
N ALA A 71 1.60 -16.13 -16.16
CA ALA A 71 0.28 -16.51 -16.67
C ALA A 71 -0.91 -16.01 -15.80
N HIS A 72 -0.71 -15.84 -14.49
CA HIS A 72 -1.74 -15.31 -13.58
C HIS A 72 -1.88 -13.78 -13.69
N LEU A 73 -0.80 -13.08 -14.05
CA LEU A 73 -0.80 -11.65 -14.33
C LEU A 73 -1.40 -11.36 -15.70
N GLU A 74 -1.05 -12.16 -16.71
CA GLU A 74 -1.48 -12.00 -18.10
C GLU A 74 -3.01 -12.16 -18.27
N THR A 75 -3.60 -13.05 -17.47
CA THR A 75 -5.05 -13.26 -17.42
C THR A 75 -5.80 -12.18 -16.63
N GLY A 76 -5.09 -11.29 -15.93
CA GLY A 76 -5.65 -10.24 -15.09
C GLY A 76 -6.29 -10.73 -13.79
N ALA A 77 -6.36 -12.05 -13.57
CA ALA A 77 -6.95 -12.66 -12.37
C ALA A 77 -6.22 -12.23 -11.09
N ALA A 78 -4.90 -12.05 -11.17
CA ALA A 78 -4.09 -11.63 -10.04
C ALA A 78 -4.33 -10.17 -9.59
N ASN A 79 -4.96 -9.30 -10.40
CA ASN A 79 -5.08 -7.87 -10.07
C ASN A 79 -5.93 -7.60 -8.82
N LEU A 80 -7.04 -8.33 -8.68
CA LEU A 80 -7.93 -8.19 -7.51
C LEU A 80 -7.27 -8.74 -6.26
N ASP A 81 -6.63 -9.91 -6.38
CA ASP A 81 -5.93 -10.55 -5.26
C ASP A 81 -4.75 -9.70 -4.78
N LEU A 82 -3.97 -9.12 -5.71
CA LEU A 82 -2.85 -8.24 -5.37
C LEU A 82 -3.33 -6.96 -4.67
N ALA A 83 -4.43 -6.40 -5.14
CA ALA A 83 -5.03 -5.20 -4.56
C ALA A 83 -5.58 -5.48 -3.15
N GLU A 84 -6.23 -6.61 -2.96
CA GLU A 84 -6.80 -7.00 -1.67
C GLU A 84 -5.71 -7.37 -0.65
N ASP A 85 -4.70 -8.15 -1.05
CA ASP A 85 -3.54 -8.47 -0.20
C ASP A 85 -2.84 -7.20 0.29
N THR A 86 -2.59 -6.26 -0.64
CA THR A 86 -1.96 -4.97 -0.32
C THR A 86 -2.86 -4.14 0.60
N ARG A 87 -4.17 -4.12 0.36
CA ARG A 87 -5.14 -3.41 1.21
C ARG A 87 -5.17 -3.98 2.63
N VAL A 88 -5.25 -5.30 2.78
CA VAL A 88 -5.28 -5.98 4.08
C VAL A 88 -3.99 -5.71 4.85
N HIS A 89 -2.83 -5.75 4.19
CA HIS A 89 -1.55 -5.47 4.85
C HIS A 89 -1.46 -4.03 5.35
N LEU A 90 -1.81 -3.06 4.50
CA LEU A 90 -1.82 -1.63 4.87
C LEU A 90 -2.86 -1.31 5.97
N CYS A 91 -4.03 -1.95 5.95
CA CYS A 91 -5.02 -1.84 7.01
C CYS A 91 -4.56 -2.49 8.32
N THR A 92 -3.88 -3.64 8.26
CA THR A 92 -3.37 -4.34 9.45
C THR A 92 -2.27 -3.53 10.12
N LEU A 93 -1.37 -2.92 9.35
CA LEU A 93 -0.41 -1.96 9.87
C LEU A 93 -1.13 -0.82 10.59
N SER A 94 -2.18 -0.26 10.00
CA SER A 94 -3.00 0.79 10.65
C SER A 94 -3.57 0.35 12.02
N ILE A 95 -3.99 -0.92 12.17
CA ILE A 95 -4.52 -1.50 13.41
C ILE A 95 -3.41 -1.80 14.43
N LEU A 96 -2.29 -2.38 14.01
CA LEU A 96 -1.11 -2.61 14.87
C LEU A 96 -0.55 -1.29 15.39
N PHE A 97 -0.49 -0.29 14.53
CA PHE A 97 -0.14 1.07 14.89
C PHE A 97 -1.12 1.69 15.88
N TRP A 98 -2.42 1.41 15.77
CA TRP A 98 -3.40 1.86 16.77
C TRP A 98 -3.20 1.18 18.13
N GLN A 99 -2.86 -0.11 18.14
CA GLN A 99 -2.53 -0.85 19.36
C GLN A 99 -1.24 -0.31 20.02
N GLN A 100 -0.22 0.03 19.23
CA GLN A 100 1.08 0.48 19.75
C GLN A 100 1.06 1.93 20.29
N SER A 101 0.08 2.77 19.92
CA SER A 101 -0.07 4.12 20.52
C SER A 101 -0.93 4.17 21.78
N ARG A 102 -1.48 3.03 22.22
CA ARG A 102 -2.30 2.94 23.45
C ARG A 102 -1.54 2.38 24.66
N SER A 103 -0.22 2.27 24.58
CA SER A 103 0.66 1.90 25.70
C SER A 103 1.26 3.12 26.39
#